data_AF-A0A2V9Z6J0-F1
#
_entry.id   AF-A0A2V9Z6J0-F1
#
_cell.length_a   1.000
_cell.length_b   1.000
_cell.length_c   1.000
_cell.angle_alpha   90.00
_cell.angle_beta   90.00
_cell.angle_gamma   90.00
#
_symmetry.space_group_name_H-M   'P 1'
#
loop_
_entity.id
_entity.type
_entity.pdbx_description
1 polymer ?
#
loop_
_entity_poly.entity_id
_entity_poly.type
_entity_poly.pdbx_seq_one_letter_code
_entity_poly.pdbx_strand_id
1 'polypeptide(L)'
;MTALFSLGSLLIIHSTGNLVALVAVLAGVSGWFLTSRLHYEELSELNAHVSQALHSQRRVLANQILIRKVSGQLKEPQDLEESWQVLIKALEALDFDSVTCQLSGWQNGSTPFLAPWSRPGENKTGDCWTVSIPLRVGEKAIGQLQLRRALRKERLIFHFSSLLDTLIPPFEKQVERRYDFEEANLVVMYSVEEDLRFQANLLANRRKG
;
A
#
# COMPACT_ATOMS: atom_id res chain seq x y z
N MET A 1 -23.44 32.56 31.98
CA MET A 1 -24.88 32.80 32.23
C MET A 1 -25.15 34.04 33.10
N THR A 2 -24.17 34.58 33.83
CA THR A 2 -24.33 35.73 34.73
C THR A 2 -24.41 37.11 34.04
N ALA A 3 -23.79 37.28 32.86
CA ALA A 3 -23.84 38.55 32.12
C ALA A 3 -25.23 38.88 31.52
N LEU A 4 -25.99 37.86 31.11
CA LEU A 4 -27.34 38.04 30.54
C LEU A 4 -28.36 38.52 31.58
N PHE A 5 -28.24 38.07 32.82
CA PHE A 5 -29.09 38.52 33.92
C PHE A 5 -28.81 39.97 34.35
N SER A 6 -27.54 40.39 34.30
CA SER A 6 -27.15 41.77 34.60
C SER A 6 -27.68 42.76 33.56
N LEU A 7 -27.64 42.41 32.27
CA LEU A 7 -28.19 43.25 31.20
C LEU A 7 -29.72 43.33 31.25
N GLY A 8 -30.39 42.20 31.54
CA GLY A 8 -31.85 42.15 31.71
C GLY A 8 -32.35 43.00 32.88
N SER A 9 -31.63 42.98 34.01
CA SER A 9 -31.98 43.79 35.18
C SER A 9 -31.82 45.30 34.95
N LEU A 10 -30.86 45.71 34.12
CA LEU A 10 -30.59 47.13 33.82
C LEU A 10 -31.63 47.72 32.86
N LEU A 11 -32.21 46.88 32.01
CA LEU A 11 -33.23 47.24 31.02
C LEU A 11 -34.63 47.43 31.64
N ILE A 12 -34.91 46.76 32.75
CA ILE A 12 -36.17 46.85 33.49
C ILE A 12 -36.30 48.19 34.25
N ILE A 13 -35.18 48.76 34.70
CA ILE A 13 -35.18 49.93 35.59
C ILE A 13 -35.39 51.26 34.85
N HIS A 14 -35.21 51.30 33.52
CA HIS A 14 -35.33 52.50 32.69
C HIS A 14 -36.61 52.45 31.80
N SER A 15 -37.74 52.10 32.41
CA SER A 15 -38.98 51.72 31.72
C SER A 15 -39.90 52.91 31.43
N THR A 16 -39.92 53.35 30.16
CA THR A 16 -41.18 53.69 29.46
C THR A 16 -41.11 53.51 27.94
N GLY A 17 -39.91 53.36 27.34
CA GLY A 17 -39.73 53.26 25.88
C GLY A 17 -39.14 51.95 25.32
N ASN A 18 -38.78 50.96 26.16
CA ASN A 18 -37.88 49.87 25.73
C ASN A 18 -38.46 48.43 25.76
N LEU A 19 -39.78 48.29 25.90
CA LEU A 19 -40.45 46.98 25.86
C LEU A 19 -40.21 46.24 24.54
N VAL A 20 -40.11 46.97 23.42
CA VAL A 20 -39.85 46.40 22.10
C VAL A 20 -38.47 45.76 22.02
N ALA A 21 -37.43 46.40 22.59
CA ALA A 21 -36.10 45.81 22.59
C ALA A 21 -36.00 44.58 23.49
N LEU A 22 -36.70 44.58 24.63
CA LEU A 22 -36.75 43.41 25.52
C LEU A 22 -37.41 42.21 24.82
N VAL A 23 -38.54 42.44 24.15
CA VAL A 23 -39.23 41.40 23.37
C VAL A 23 -38.37 40.91 22.22
N ALA A 24 -37.67 41.79 21.51
CA ALA A 24 -36.76 41.41 20.44
C ALA A 24 -35.60 40.55 20.94
N VAL A 25 -35.01 40.88 22.09
CA VAL A 25 -33.94 40.09 22.71
C VAL A 25 -34.47 38.73 23.17
N LEU A 26 -35.64 38.69 23.84
CA LEU A 26 -36.24 37.44 24.28
C LEU A 26 -36.66 36.55 23.10
N ALA A 27 -37.20 37.12 22.03
CA ALA A 27 -37.53 36.40 20.81
C ALA A 27 -36.27 35.87 20.11
N GLY A 28 -35.19 36.66 20.07
CA GLY A 28 -33.90 36.25 19.54
C GLY A 28 -33.29 35.10 20.34
N VAL A 29 -33.30 35.19 21.67
CA VAL A 29 -32.81 34.13 22.57
C VAL A 29 -33.68 32.89 22.47
N SER A 30 -35.01 33.03 22.40
CA SER A 30 -35.93 31.90 22.27
C SER A 30 -35.79 31.23 20.91
N GLY A 31 -35.66 31.99 19.82
CA GLY A 31 -35.38 31.47 18.48
C GLY A 31 -34.05 30.73 18.43
N TRP A 32 -32.98 31.32 18.96
CA TRP A 32 -31.68 30.66 19.09
C TRP A 32 -31.75 29.38 19.93
N PHE A 33 -32.52 29.40 21.02
CA PHE A 33 -32.70 28.24 21.89
C PHE A 33 -33.50 27.11 21.20
N LEU A 34 -34.52 27.46 20.41
CA LEU A 34 -35.25 26.48 19.57
C LEU A 34 -34.33 25.88 18.50
N THR A 35 -33.51 26.68 17.82
CA THR A 35 -32.56 26.18 16.81
C THR A 35 -31.44 25.33 17.41
N SER A 36 -30.95 25.67 18.60
CA SER A 36 -29.88 24.91 19.27
C SER A 36 -30.36 23.64 19.96
N ARG A 37 -31.64 23.58 20.38
CA ARG A 37 -32.27 22.37 20.95
C ARG A 37 -32.77 21.39 19.89
N LEU A 38 -32.93 21.81 18.64
CA LEU A 38 -33.03 20.93 17.48
C LEU A 38 -31.64 20.36 17.13
N HIS A 39 -31.01 19.69 18.11
CA HIS A 39 -29.94 18.73 17.84
C HIS A 39 -30.56 17.58 17.05
N TYR A 40 -30.56 17.70 15.73
CA TYR A 40 -30.94 16.61 14.83
C TYR A 40 -30.01 15.43 15.09
N GLU A 41 -30.54 14.36 15.70
CA GLU A 41 -29.88 13.04 15.75
C GLU A 41 -29.50 12.57 14.33
N GLU A 42 -30.26 12.98 13.32
CA GLU A 42 -29.93 12.73 11.92
C GLU A 42 -28.60 13.40 11.50
N LEU A 43 -28.23 14.55 12.06
CA LEU A 43 -26.96 15.23 11.76
C LEU A 43 -25.76 14.57 12.46
N SER A 44 -25.95 13.99 13.65
CA SER A 44 -24.88 13.22 14.31
C SER A 44 -24.65 11.88 13.59
N GLU A 45 -25.71 11.23 13.10
CA GLU A 45 -25.61 10.04 12.25
C GLU A 45 -24.99 10.36 10.88
N LEU A 46 -25.35 11.49 10.26
CA LEU A 46 -24.75 11.96 9.02
C LEU A 46 -23.27 12.30 9.22
N ASN A 47 -22.91 12.98 10.31
CA ASN A 47 -21.52 13.29 10.63
C ASN A 47 -20.72 12.03 10.94
N ALA A 48 -21.31 11.03 11.60
CA ALA A 48 -20.67 9.72 11.80
C ALA A 48 -20.40 9.01 10.47
N HIS A 49 -21.40 8.97 9.56
CA HIS A 49 -21.24 8.39 8.22
C HIS A 49 -20.22 9.16 7.38
N VAL A 50 -20.26 10.49 7.38
CA VAL A 50 -19.33 11.35 6.63
C VAL A 50 -17.92 11.22 7.22
N SER A 51 -17.76 11.21 8.54
CA SER A 51 -16.47 11.01 9.21
C SER A 51 -15.89 9.63 8.87
N GLN A 52 -16.70 8.58 8.90
CA GLN A 52 -16.28 7.22 8.53
C GLN A 52 -15.95 7.12 7.03
N ALA A 53 -16.72 7.77 6.17
CA ALA A 53 -16.45 7.85 4.74
C ALA A 53 -15.18 8.64 4.43
N LEU A 54 -14.95 9.78 5.08
CA LEU A 54 -13.74 10.58 4.95
C LEU A 54 -12.51 9.85 5.51
N HIS A 55 -12.66 9.13 6.62
CA HIS A 55 -11.58 8.33 7.19
C HIS A 55 -11.17 7.18 6.27
N SER A 56 -12.15 6.47 5.69
CA SER A 56 -11.88 5.43 4.70
C SER A 56 -11.24 5.98 3.43
N GLN A 57 -11.72 7.11 2.90
CA GLN A 57 -11.12 7.79 1.75
C GLN A 57 -9.66 8.21 1.99
N ARG A 58 -9.35 8.75 3.17
CA ARG A 58 -7.96 9.11 3.54
C ARG A 58 -7.05 7.89 3.55
N ARG A 59 -7.52 6.76 4.09
CA ARG A 59 -6.76 5.50 4.07
C ARG A 59 -6.58 4.97 2.64
N VAL A 60 -7.60 5.07 1.77
CA VAL A 60 -7.46 4.70 0.34
C VAL A 60 -6.39 5.53 -0.35
N LEU A 61 -6.45 6.85 -0.17
CA LEU A 61 -5.49 7.77 -0.79
C LEU A 61 -4.08 7.54 -0.26
N ALA A 62 -3.91 7.34 1.05
CA ALA A 62 -2.63 7.03 1.65
C ALA A 62 -2.02 5.74 1.07
N ASN A 63 -2.83 4.69 0.92
CA ASN A 63 -2.39 3.42 0.34
C ASN A 63 -2.02 3.57 -1.15
N GLN A 64 -2.77 4.35 -1.91
CA GLN A 64 -2.42 4.65 -3.31
C GLN A 64 -1.12 5.46 -3.44
N ILE A 65 -0.91 6.44 -2.57
CA ILE A 65 0.33 7.22 -2.53
C ILE A 65 1.50 6.31 -2.15
N LEU A 66 1.32 5.43 -1.18
CA LEU A 66 2.31 4.44 -0.78
C LEU A 66 2.70 3.53 -1.95
N ILE A 67 1.72 2.97 -2.66
CA ILE A 67 1.93 2.14 -3.86
C ILE A 67 2.76 2.90 -4.91
N ARG A 68 2.40 4.16 -5.21
CA ARG A 68 3.12 4.99 -6.18
C ARG A 68 4.54 5.32 -5.74
N LYS A 69 4.73 5.66 -4.46
CA LYS A 69 6.04 5.98 -3.89
C LYS A 69 6.97 4.77 -3.96
N VAL A 70 6.50 3.61 -3.50
CA VAL A 70 7.27 2.37 -3.52
C VAL A 70 7.54 1.93 -4.96
N SER A 71 6.57 2.05 -5.87
CA SER A 71 6.79 1.83 -7.30
C SER A 71 7.93 2.70 -7.85
N GLY A 72 8.03 3.95 -7.40
CA GLY A 72 9.17 4.83 -7.71
C GLY A 72 10.50 4.26 -7.21
N GLN A 73 10.56 3.82 -5.96
CA GLN A 73 11.77 3.21 -5.36
C GLN A 73 12.17 1.92 -6.08
N LEU A 74 11.21 1.06 -6.43
CA LEU A 74 11.46 -0.19 -7.17
C LEU A 74 11.93 0.04 -8.60
N LYS A 75 11.77 1.25 -9.16
CA LYS A 75 12.33 1.60 -10.48
C LYS A 75 13.81 1.95 -10.41
N GLU A 76 14.33 2.33 -9.24
CA GLU A 76 15.73 2.66 -9.07
C GLU A 76 16.61 1.40 -9.25
N PRO A 77 17.85 1.53 -9.78
CA PRO A 77 18.79 0.41 -9.85
C PRO A 77 19.12 -0.07 -8.44
N GLN A 78 18.67 -1.26 -8.08
CA GLN A 78 18.85 -1.88 -6.76
C GLN A 78 18.99 -3.40 -6.94
N ASP A 79 19.52 -4.08 -5.94
CA ASP A 79 19.60 -5.53 -5.95
C ASP A 79 18.20 -6.16 -5.84
N LEU A 80 18.06 -7.39 -6.33
CA LEU A 80 16.80 -8.12 -6.27
C LEU A 80 16.33 -8.34 -4.82
N GLU A 81 17.26 -8.62 -3.90
CA GLU A 81 16.96 -8.78 -2.48
C GLU A 81 16.52 -7.44 -1.84
N GLU A 82 17.16 -6.33 -2.19
CA GLU A 82 16.73 -5.00 -1.71
C GLU A 82 15.33 -4.65 -2.22
N SER A 83 15.08 -4.91 -3.50
CA SER A 83 13.77 -4.75 -4.13
C SER A 83 12.70 -5.62 -3.46
N TRP A 84 13.06 -6.85 -3.06
CA TRP A 84 12.20 -7.75 -2.31
C TRP A 84 11.86 -7.20 -0.91
N GLN A 85 12.84 -6.67 -0.18
CA GLN A 85 12.60 -6.05 1.12
C GLN A 85 11.71 -4.80 1.03
N VAL A 86 11.91 -3.99 -0.02
CA VAL A 86 11.06 -2.82 -0.31
C VAL A 86 9.61 -3.26 -0.61
N LEU A 87 9.43 -4.32 -1.41
CA LEU A 87 8.12 -4.88 -1.71
C LEU A 87 7.44 -5.43 -0.46
N ILE A 88 8.15 -6.19 0.39
CA ILE A 88 7.62 -6.73 1.65
C ILE A 88 7.11 -5.60 2.54
N LYS A 89 7.91 -4.55 2.76
CA LYS A 89 7.52 -3.41 3.60
C LYS A 89 6.27 -2.72 3.08
N ALA A 90 6.12 -2.62 1.76
CA ALA A 90 4.92 -2.06 1.15
C ALA A 90 3.69 -2.95 1.39
N LEU A 91 3.83 -4.26 1.19
CA LEU A 91 2.74 -5.22 1.41
C LEU A 91 2.35 -5.33 2.90
N GLU A 92 3.31 -5.23 3.80
CA GLU A 92 3.07 -5.11 5.24
C GLU A 92 2.25 -3.86 5.57
N ALA A 93 2.60 -2.71 5.00
CA ALA A 93 1.85 -1.46 5.17
C ALA A 93 0.45 -1.52 4.54
N LEU A 94 0.28 -2.29 3.46
CA LEU A 94 -1.01 -2.62 2.83
C LEU A 94 -1.80 -3.71 3.59
N ASP A 95 -1.35 -4.11 4.77
CA ASP A 95 -2.04 -5.01 5.69
C ASP A 95 -2.15 -6.46 5.20
N PHE A 96 -1.18 -6.92 4.40
CA PHE A 96 -0.97 -8.33 4.11
C PHE A 96 -0.33 -9.08 5.30
N ASP A 97 -0.54 -10.39 5.32
CA ASP A 97 -0.14 -11.29 6.41
C ASP A 97 1.06 -12.16 6.06
N SER A 98 1.15 -12.61 4.81
CA SER A 98 2.35 -13.28 4.34
C SER A 98 2.56 -13.05 2.85
N VAL A 99 3.83 -13.10 2.46
CA VAL A 99 4.28 -12.91 1.09
C VAL A 99 5.33 -13.98 0.81
N THR A 100 5.11 -14.76 -0.23
CA THR A 100 6.02 -15.81 -0.70
C THR A 100 6.32 -15.57 -2.18
N CYS A 101 7.58 -15.71 -2.57
CA CYS A 101 7.98 -15.70 -3.96
C CYS A 101 8.61 -17.05 -4.31
N GLN A 102 8.10 -17.67 -5.37
CA GLN A 102 8.62 -18.92 -5.90
C GLN A 102 9.02 -18.69 -7.34
N LEU A 103 10.32 -18.75 -7.61
CA LEU A 103 10.86 -18.65 -8.95
C LEU A 103 11.11 -20.08 -9.44
N SER A 104 10.44 -20.48 -10.52
CA SER A 104 10.46 -21.87 -11.02
C SER A 104 10.92 -21.98 -12.48
N GLY A 105 10.91 -20.86 -13.21
CA GLY A 105 11.40 -20.78 -14.59
C GLY A 105 12.86 -20.34 -14.72
N TRP A 106 13.62 -20.37 -13.63
CA TRP A 106 15.03 -19.97 -13.59
C TRP A 106 15.90 -21.06 -14.23
N GLN A 107 16.63 -20.73 -15.31
CA GLN A 107 17.29 -21.74 -16.14
C GLN A 107 18.57 -22.33 -15.54
N ASN A 108 19.10 -21.73 -14.47
CA ASN A 108 20.50 -21.96 -14.06
C ASN A 108 20.66 -22.84 -12.80
N GLY A 109 19.57 -23.39 -12.25
CA GLY A 109 19.58 -24.13 -10.98
C GLY A 109 19.82 -23.25 -9.73
N SER A 110 20.52 -22.13 -9.88
CA SER A 110 20.72 -21.08 -8.87
C SER A 110 19.53 -20.13 -8.82
N THR A 111 18.36 -20.65 -8.46
CA THR A 111 17.18 -19.81 -8.27
C THR A 111 17.44 -18.84 -7.10
N PRO A 112 17.31 -17.51 -7.28
CA PRO A 112 17.49 -16.59 -6.17
C PRO A 112 16.47 -16.89 -5.09
N PHE A 113 16.97 -17.13 -3.88
CA PHE A 113 16.12 -17.43 -2.74
C PHE A 113 15.63 -16.12 -2.13
N LEU A 114 14.35 -15.82 -2.37
CA LEU A 114 13.67 -14.71 -1.72
C LEU A 114 12.98 -15.23 -0.46
N ALA A 115 13.48 -14.81 0.70
CA ALA A 115 13.01 -15.32 1.98
C ALA A 115 11.50 -15.05 2.15
N PRO A 116 10.68 -16.08 2.42
CA PRO A 116 9.28 -15.92 2.75
C PRO A 116 9.11 -14.95 3.91
N TRP A 117 8.18 -14.00 3.77
CA TRP A 117 7.83 -13.09 4.86
C TRP A 117 6.45 -13.45 5.42
N SER A 118 6.31 -13.33 6.72
CA SER A 118 5.03 -13.44 7.42
C SER A 118 5.02 -12.44 8.57
N ARG A 119 3.86 -11.80 8.78
CA ARG A 119 3.65 -10.86 9.87
C ARG A 119 3.91 -11.54 11.21
N PRO A 120 4.72 -10.94 12.10
CA PRO A 120 4.96 -11.48 13.43
C PRO A 120 3.64 -11.59 14.21
N GLY A 121 3.39 -12.76 14.82
CA GLY A 121 2.20 -13.00 15.64
C GLY A 121 0.93 -13.37 14.87
N GLU A 122 0.96 -13.45 13.52
CA GLU A 122 -0.20 -13.90 12.75
C GLU A 122 -0.34 -15.43 12.80
N ASN A 123 -1.51 -15.91 13.19
CA ASN A 123 -1.79 -17.33 13.33
C ASN A 123 -2.08 -17.95 11.95
N LYS A 124 -1.31 -18.96 11.54
CA LYS A 124 -1.43 -19.61 10.22
C LYS A 124 -2.75 -20.37 10.00
N THR A 125 -3.55 -20.54 11.04
CA THR A 125 -4.73 -21.41 11.10
C THR A 125 -6.07 -20.70 10.89
N GLY A 126 -6.09 -19.37 10.72
CA GLY A 126 -7.31 -18.62 10.45
C GLY A 126 -7.73 -18.63 8.98
N ASP A 127 -9.03 -18.44 8.73
CA ASP A 127 -9.59 -18.24 7.40
C ASP A 127 -8.87 -17.09 6.69
N CYS A 128 -8.31 -17.38 5.52
CA CYS A 128 -7.56 -16.43 4.72
C CYS A 128 -7.90 -16.59 3.24
N TRP A 129 -7.79 -15.50 2.51
CA TRP A 129 -7.70 -15.56 1.06
C TRP A 129 -6.23 -15.45 0.64
N THR A 130 -5.94 -16.07 -0.48
CA THR A 130 -4.62 -16.11 -1.08
C THR A 130 -4.75 -15.77 -2.54
N VAL A 131 -3.85 -14.95 -3.06
CA VAL A 131 -3.76 -14.64 -4.49
C VAL A 131 -2.36 -14.99 -4.98
N SER A 132 -2.30 -15.64 -6.14
CA SER A 132 -1.04 -15.94 -6.82
C SER A 132 -0.94 -15.07 -8.07
N ILE A 133 0.13 -14.28 -8.14
CA ILE A 133 0.43 -13.36 -9.23
C ILE A 133 1.62 -13.96 -9.99
N PRO A 134 1.47 -14.30 -11.28
CA PRO A 134 2.60 -14.79 -12.06
C PRO A 134 3.62 -13.66 -12.24
N LEU A 135 4.89 -13.95 -12.02
CA LEU A 135 6.01 -13.05 -12.33
C LEU A 135 6.54 -13.37 -13.72
N ARG A 136 6.62 -12.36 -14.57
CA ARG A 136 6.98 -12.49 -15.98
C ARG A 136 8.28 -11.77 -16.31
N VAL A 137 9.03 -12.37 -17.24
CA VAL A 137 10.15 -11.76 -17.96
C VAL A 137 9.79 -11.84 -19.44
N GLY A 138 9.57 -10.68 -20.07
CA GLY A 138 8.89 -10.61 -21.35
C GLY A 138 7.53 -11.35 -21.32
N GLU A 139 7.38 -12.33 -22.21
CA GLU A 139 6.16 -13.17 -22.28
C GLU A 139 6.25 -14.45 -21.41
N LYS A 140 7.42 -14.75 -20.84
CA LYS A 140 7.66 -15.99 -20.11
C LYS A 140 7.36 -15.80 -18.62
N ALA A 141 6.50 -16.65 -18.06
CA ALA A 141 6.32 -16.73 -16.62
C ALA A 141 7.52 -17.45 -15.98
N ILE A 142 8.25 -16.76 -15.12
CA ILE A 142 9.46 -17.27 -14.45
C ILE A 142 9.22 -17.63 -12.99
N GLY A 143 8.05 -17.27 -12.44
CA GLY A 143 7.68 -17.60 -11.08
C GLY A 143 6.31 -17.10 -10.69
N GLN A 144 6.02 -17.17 -9.39
CA GLN A 144 4.78 -16.70 -8.79
C GLN A 144 5.06 -15.97 -7.47
N LEU A 145 4.41 -14.82 -7.32
CA LEU A 145 4.29 -14.07 -6.08
C LEU A 145 2.96 -14.42 -5.45
N GLN A 146 2.99 -14.99 -4.26
CA GLN A 146 1.80 -15.38 -3.52
C GLN A 146 1.61 -14.45 -2.32
N LEU A 147 0.45 -13.80 -2.27
CA LEU A 147 0.05 -12.90 -1.19
C LEU A 147 -1.08 -13.55 -0.40
N ARG A 148 -0.99 -13.50 0.92
CA ARG A 148 -2.01 -14.00 1.83
C ARG A 148 -2.52 -12.89 2.73
N ARG A 149 -3.82 -12.89 2.98
CA ARG A 149 -4.45 -12.02 3.98
C ARG A 149 -5.62 -12.71 4.68
N ALA A 150 -5.73 -12.53 5.99
CA ALA A 150 -6.80 -13.07 6.81
C ALA A 150 -8.14 -12.43 6.46
N LEU A 151 -9.21 -13.25 6.41
CA LEU A 151 -10.56 -12.82 6.07
C LEU A 151 -11.23 -11.99 7.18
N ARG A 152 -10.76 -12.15 8.42
CA ARG A 152 -11.23 -11.37 9.59
C ARG A 152 -10.87 -9.88 9.54
N LYS A 153 -9.93 -9.49 8.68
CA LYS A 153 -9.49 -8.09 8.57
C LYS A 153 -10.51 -7.26 7.80
N GLU A 154 -10.52 -5.95 8.07
CA GLU A 154 -11.37 -4.99 7.36
C GLU A 154 -11.20 -5.11 5.84
N ARG A 155 -12.19 -4.63 5.07
CA ARG A 155 -12.11 -4.60 3.59
C ARG A 155 -10.80 -3.97 3.14
N LEU A 156 -10.27 -4.46 2.01
CA LEU A 156 -9.09 -3.85 1.38
C LEU A 156 -9.37 -2.38 1.10
N ILE A 157 -8.59 -1.50 1.71
CA ILE A 157 -8.75 -0.05 1.58
C ILE A 157 -7.82 0.46 0.48
N PHE A 158 -7.83 -0.23 -0.66
CA PHE A 158 -7.18 0.15 -1.90
C PHE A 158 -7.73 -0.73 -3.03
N HIS A 159 -7.58 -0.28 -4.27
CA HIS A 159 -7.93 -1.09 -5.43
C HIS A 159 -6.81 -2.10 -5.69
N PHE A 160 -7.14 -3.39 -5.70
CA PHE A 160 -6.17 -4.44 -5.99
C PHE A 160 -5.50 -4.27 -7.36
N SER A 161 -6.23 -3.71 -8.35
CA SER A 161 -5.66 -3.32 -9.64
C SER A 161 -4.49 -2.35 -9.51
N SER A 162 -4.52 -1.39 -8.57
CA SER A 162 -3.40 -0.47 -8.36
C SER A 162 -2.12 -1.20 -7.95
N LEU A 163 -2.23 -2.31 -7.20
CA LEU A 163 -1.08 -3.15 -6.86
C LEU A 163 -0.55 -3.83 -8.13
N LEU A 164 -1.43 -4.47 -8.90
CA LEU A 164 -1.07 -5.20 -10.12
C LEU A 164 -0.48 -4.30 -11.21
N ASP A 165 -1.00 -3.09 -11.38
CA ASP A 165 -0.64 -2.20 -12.49
C ASP A 165 0.55 -1.31 -12.14
N THR A 166 0.78 -1.03 -10.84
CA THR A 166 1.75 -0.02 -10.42
C THR A 166 2.94 -0.61 -9.66
N LEU A 167 2.71 -1.63 -8.82
CA LEU A 167 3.74 -2.17 -7.92
C LEU A 167 4.43 -3.42 -8.48
N ILE A 168 3.67 -4.31 -9.13
CA ILE A 168 4.21 -5.56 -9.70
C ILE A 168 5.16 -5.31 -10.88
N PRO A 169 4.84 -4.47 -11.88
CA PRO A 169 5.69 -4.30 -13.05
C PRO A 169 7.12 -3.80 -12.76
N PRO A 170 7.36 -2.82 -11.86
CA PRO A 170 8.73 -2.43 -11.54
C PRO A 170 9.48 -3.53 -10.78
N PHE A 171 8.79 -4.36 -9.98
CA PHE A 171 9.41 -5.53 -9.37
C PHE A 171 9.78 -6.59 -10.41
N GLU A 172 8.89 -6.91 -11.35
CA GLU A 172 9.19 -7.81 -12.48
C GLU A 172 10.41 -7.33 -13.27
N LYS A 173 10.56 -6.03 -13.50
CA LYS A 173 11.76 -5.44 -14.14
C LYS A 173 13.06 -5.63 -13.35
N GLN A 174 13.00 -5.78 -12.03
CA GLN A 174 14.18 -6.11 -11.23
C GLN A 174 14.51 -7.59 -11.36
N VAL A 175 13.49 -8.45 -11.38
CA VAL A 175 13.66 -9.88 -11.63
C VAL A 175 14.23 -10.13 -13.02
N GLU A 176 13.72 -9.43 -14.04
CA GLU A 176 14.22 -9.44 -15.43
C GLU A 176 15.68 -9.03 -15.50
N ARG A 177 16.07 -7.90 -14.91
CA ARG A 177 17.48 -7.47 -14.89
C ARG A 177 18.41 -8.51 -14.29
N ARG A 178 17.97 -9.17 -13.20
CA ARG A 178 18.77 -10.22 -12.57
C ARG A 178 18.84 -11.47 -13.44
N TYR A 179 17.73 -11.82 -14.08
CA TYR A 179 17.62 -12.97 -14.97
C TYR A 179 18.53 -12.79 -16.20
N ASP A 180 18.47 -11.64 -16.87
CA ASP A 180 19.29 -11.31 -18.04
C ASP A 180 20.79 -11.26 -17.70
N PHE A 181 21.14 -10.71 -16.54
CA PHE A 181 22.54 -10.66 -16.08
C PHE A 181 23.13 -12.06 -15.91
N GLU A 182 22.36 -13.01 -15.38
CA GLU A 182 22.80 -14.39 -15.23
C GLU A 182 22.84 -15.15 -16.56
N GLU A 183 21.89 -14.89 -17.46
CA GLU A 183 21.91 -15.45 -18.82
C GLU A 183 23.15 -14.99 -19.60
N ALA A 184 23.47 -13.69 -19.55
CA ALA A 184 24.67 -13.13 -20.19
C ALA A 184 25.97 -13.74 -19.62
N ASN A 185 26.08 -13.89 -18.30
CA ASN A 185 27.26 -14.49 -17.68
C ASN A 185 27.47 -15.95 -18.09
N LEU A 186 26.40 -16.73 -18.27
CA LEU A 186 26.52 -18.11 -18.74
C LEU A 186 27.03 -18.19 -20.18
N VAL A 187 26.49 -17.37 -21.08
CA VAL A 187 26.94 -17.33 -22.48
C VAL A 187 28.44 -17.00 -22.55
N VAL A 188 28.91 -16.07 -21.69
CA VAL A 188 30.33 -15.75 -21.58
C VAL A 188 31.14 -16.92 -21.02
N MET A 189 30.69 -17.59 -19.95
CA MET A 189 31.42 -18.74 -19.39
C MET A 189 31.53 -19.91 -20.38
N TYR A 190 30.44 -20.26 -21.07
CA TYR A 190 30.45 -21.34 -22.07
C TYR A 190 31.38 -21.02 -23.25
N SER A 191 31.37 -19.79 -23.76
CA SER A 191 32.24 -19.40 -24.87
C SER A 191 33.73 -19.41 -24.49
N VAL A 192 34.07 -18.99 -23.26
CA VAL A 192 35.45 -19.07 -22.74
C VAL A 192 35.90 -20.53 -22.58
N GLU A 193 35.01 -21.42 -22.11
CA GLU A 193 35.35 -22.84 -21.94
C GLU A 193 35.54 -23.56 -23.29
N GLU A 194 34.72 -23.23 -24.30
CA GLU A 194 34.91 -23.74 -25.67
C GLU A 194 36.25 -23.28 -26.28
N ASP A 195 36.61 -22.01 -26.11
CA ASP A 195 37.85 -21.47 -26.67
C ASP A 195 39.09 -22.07 -25.98
N LEU A 196 39.04 -22.28 -24.65
CA LEU A 196 40.08 -22.99 -23.90
C LEU A 196 40.23 -24.45 -24.34
N ARG A 197 39.12 -25.17 -24.57
CA ARG A 197 39.15 -26.54 -25.10
C ARG A 197 39.71 -26.59 -26.52
N PHE A 198 39.37 -25.62 -27.36
CA PHE A 198 39.89 -25.52 -28.72
C PHE A 198 41.40 -25.28 -28.73
N GLN A 199 41.90 -24.34 -27.91
CA GLN A 199 43.34 -24.10 -27.77
C GLN A 199 44.10 -25.31 -27.21
N ALA A 200 43.54 -26.00 -26.22
CA ALA A 200 44.14 -27.21 -25.66
C ALA A 200 44.28 -28.32 -26.71
N ASN A 201 43.26 -28.51 -27.56
CA ASN A 201 43.29 -29.49 -28.64
C ASN A 201 44.31 -29.12 -29.73
N LEU A 202 44.45 -27.84 -30.09
CA LEU A 202 45.47 -27.38 -31.03
C LEU A 202 46.90 -27.61 -30.50
N LEU A 203 47.14 -27.34 -29.22
CA LEU A 203 48.45 -27.57 -28.59
C LEU A 203 48.78 -29.07 -28.47
N ALA A 204 47.78 -29.92 -28.22
CA ALA A 204 47.93 -31.36 -28.15
C ALA A 204 48.27 -31.98 -29.53
N ASN A 205 47.66 -31.48 -30.60
CA ASN A 205 47.91 -31.97 -31.97
C ASN A 205 49.29 -31.54 -32.49
N ARG A 206 49.77 -30.34 -32.11
CA ARG A 206 51.10 -29.84 -32.51
C ARG A 206 52.28 -30.59 -31.88
N ARG A 207 52.06 -31.34 -30.79
CA ARG A 207 53.08 -32.18 -30.13
C ARG A 207 53.20 -33.59 -30.71
N LYS A 208 52.28 -34.00 -31.59
CA LYS A 208 52.21 -35.36 -32.16
C LYS A 208 52.64 -35.44 -33.64
N GLY A 209 53.05 -34.34 -34.26
CA GLY A 209 53.68 -34.29 -35.58
C GLY A 209 55.15 -33.92 -35.46
#